data_AF-M0B8E9-F1
#
_entry.id   AF-M0B8E9-F1
#
_cell.length_a   1.000
_cell.length_b   1.000
_cell.length_c   1.000
_cell.angle_alpha   90.00
_cell.angle_beta   90.00
_cell.angle_gamma   90.00
#
_symmetry.space_group_name_H-M   'P 1'
#
loop_
_entity.id
_entity.type
_entity.pdbx_description
1 polymer ?
#
loop_
_entity_poly.entity_id
_entity_poly.type
_entity_poly.pdbx_seq_one_letter_code
_entity_poly.pdbx_strand_id
1 'polypeptide(L)'
;MLVVLVGVSALFIVEPVLSNYPDDARVFPQLTASIVFVGSLLLLFRNYLPGPLRTFVAESISITSTDESDIPGSEADLEESETADEEYEAETLGAEYGYKVDETTFMVVTTILYFAGGWAAGFLFATPIYILGYTLWFRTSPVTSVLLAILGTFVIYLFMTYLVLPFDQGHIFDFSPLLPLLVEPITGGGV
;
A
#
# COMPACT_ATOMS: atom_id res chain seq x y z
N MET A 1 -13.94 23.94 4.03
CA MET A 1 -13.27 22.68 4.41
C MET A 1 -11.85 22.59 3.86
N LEU A 2 -11.63 22.59 2.53
CA LEU A 2 -10.28 22.51 1.93
C LEU A 2 -9.30 23.58 2.44
N VAL A 3 -9.74 24.84 2.57
CA VAL A 3 -8.89 25.92 3.12
C VAL A 3 -8.45 25.64 4.56
N VAL A 4 -9.31 25.00 5.37
CA VAL A 4 -8.97 24.58 6.73
C VAL A 4 -7.95 23.47 6.70
N LEU A 5 -8.10 22.47 5.82
CA LEU A 5 -7.12 21.39 5.65
C LEU A 5 -5.77 21.91 5.20
N VAL A 6 -5.71 22.88 4.27
CA VAL A 6 -4.48 23.56 3.85
C VAL A 6 -3.85 24.29 5.03
N GLY A 7 -4.63 25.03 5.83
CA GLY A 7 -4.12 25.76 7.00
C GLY A 7 -3.56 24.81 8.07
N VAL A 8 -4.31 23.77 8.43
CA VAL A 8 -3.90 22.79 9.44
C VAL A 8 -2.66 22.01 8.98
N SER A 9 -2.65 21.52 7.73
CA SER A 9 -1.47 20.84 7.19
C SER A 9 -0.23 21.73 7.14
N ALA A 10 -0.37 23.01 6.76
CA ALA A 10 0.74 23.95 6.82
C ALA A 10 1.29 24.13 8.25
N LEU A 11 0.41 24.19 9.26
CA LEU A 11 0.83 24.22 10.67
C LEU A 11 1.63 22.96 11.05
N PHE A 12 1.17 21.77 10.68
CA PHE A 12 1.90 20.52 10.96
C PHE A 12 3.24 20.41 10.21
N ILE A 13 3.42 21.15 9.10
CA ILE A 13 4.71 21.22 8.40
C ILE A 13 5.67 22.17 9.13
N VAL A 14 5.19 23.35 9.52
CA VAL A 14 6.02 24.47 10.00
C VAL A 14 6.28 24.42 11.51
N GLU A 15 5.26 24.12 12.31
CA GLU A 15 5.34 24.15 13.79
C GLU A 15 6.43 23.22 14.36
N PRO A 16 6.60 21.96 13.90
CA PRO A 16 7.65 21.09 14.42
C PRO A 16 9.07 21.62 14.15
N VAL A 17 9.25 22.39 13.08
CA VAL A 17 10.54 23.02 12.71
C VAL A 17 10.81 24.23 13.61
N LEU A 18 9.81 25.08 13.82
CA LEU A 18 9.94 26.27 14.67
C LEU A 18 10.15 25.92 16.15
N SER A 19 9.43 24.91 16.62
CA SER A 19 9.42 24.49 18.02
C SER A 19 10.49 23.42 18.34
N ASN A 20 11.41 23.15 17.41
CA ASN A 20 12.55 22.22 17.56
C ASN A 20 12.15 20.84 18.12
N TYR A 21 11.15 20.23 17.48
CA TYR A 21 10.76 18.86 17.83
C TYR A 21 11.90 17.88 17.50
N PRO A 22 12.04 16.77 18.26
CA PRO A 22 12.96 15.71 17.91
C PRO A 22 12.76 15.25 16.46
N ASP A 23 13.87 14.98 15.77
CA ASP A 23 13.89 14.64 14.35
C ASP A 23 12.99 13.43 14.04
N ASP A 24 12.94 12.44 14.93
CA ASP A 24 12.11 11.24 14.74
C ASP A 24 10.61 11.53 14.93
N ALA A 25 10.26 12.50 15.78
CA ALA A 25 8.87 12.82 16.12
C ALA A 25 8.20 13.75 15.10
N ARG A 26 8.98 14.47 14.28
CA ARG A 26 8.46 15.42 13.30
C ARG A 26 8.13 14.79 11.94
N VAL A 27 8.83 13.74 11.53
CA VAL A 27 8.75 13.26 10.13
C VAL A 27 7.37 12.69 9.79
N PHE A 28 6.78 11.87 10.66
CA PHE A 28 5.47 11.26 10.37
C PHE A 28 4.34 12.30 10.24
N PRO A 29 4.16 13.25 11.18
CA PRO A 29 3.20 14.33 11.01
C PRO A 29 3.47 15.19 9.77
N GLN A 30 4.73 15.51 9.47
CA GLN A 30 5.10 16.32 8.32
C GLN A 30 4.81 15.63 6.99
N LEU A 31 5.09 14.33 6.87
CA LEU A 31 4.80 13.57 5.66
C LEU A 31 3.30 13.51 5.42
N THR A 32 2.52 13.15 6.44
CA THR A 32 1.05 13.12 6.37
C THR A 32 0.49 14.50 6.02
N ALA A 33 0.98 15.55 6.68
CA ALA A 33 0.57 16.92 6.39
C ALA A 33 0.95 17.36 4.98
N SER A 34 2.12 16.97 4.46
CA SER A 34 2.52 17.30 3.08
C SER A 34 1.59 16.66 2.04
N ILE A 35 1.18 15.40 2.23
CA ILE A 35 0.19 14.73 1.38
C ILE A 35 -1.15 15.47 1.44
N VAL A 36 -1.64 15.76 2.64
CA VAL A 36 -2.92 16.49 2.82
C VAL A 36 -2.85 17.89 2.24
N PHE A 37 -1.73 18.59 2.39
CA PHE A 37 -1.51 19.94 1.85
C PHE A 37 -1.56 19.92 0.33
N VAL A 38 -0.78 19.03 -0.31
CA VAL A 38 -0.75 18.88 -1.78
C VAL A 38 -2.11 18.44 -2.31
N GLY A 39 -2.74 17.43 -1.71
CA GLY A 39 -4.05 16.93 -2.12
C GLY A 39 -5.15 18.00 -2.00
N SER A 40 -5.14 18.75 -0.89
CA SER A 40 -6.08 19.85 -0.68
C SER A 40 -5.85 20.98 -1.68
N LEU A 41 -4.59 21.27 -2.02
CA LEU A 41 -4.24 22.29 -3.00
C LEU A 41 -4.64 21.87 -4.43
N LEU A 42 -4.42 20.61 -4.81
CA LEU A 42 -4.89 20.05 -6.08
C LEU A 42 -6.41 20.13 -6.21
N LEU A 43 -7.15 19.80 -5.14
CA LEU A 43 -8.61 19.92 -5.11
C LEU A 43 -9.07 21.38 -5.18
N LEU A 44 -8.36 22.30 -4.51
CA LEU A 44 -8.67 23.73 -4.53
C LEU A 44 -8.47 24.33 -5.94
N PHE A 45 -7.42 23.91 -6.65
CA PHE A 45 -7.12 24.34 -8.01
C PHE A 45 -7.68 23.41 -9.10
N ARG A 46 -8.61 22.51 -8.76
CA ARG A 46 -9.17 21.52 -9.69
C ARG A 46 -9.66 22.11 -11.02
N ASN A 47 -10.21 23.33 -11.00
CA ASN A 47 -10.73 24.02 -12.20
C ASN A 47 -9.64 24.56 -13.13
N TYR A 48 -8.38 24.62 -12.68
CA TYR A 48 -7.23 25.12 -13.43
C TYR A 48 -6.26 24.00 -13.85
N LEU A 49 -6.56 22.74 -13.51
CA LEU A 49 -5.72 21.60 -13.85
C LEU A 49 -5.95 21.13 -15.31
N PRO A 50 -4.89 20.71 -16.03
CA PRO A 50 -5.01 20.11 -17.34
C PRO A 50 -5.75 18.76 -17.25
N GLY A 51 -6.43 18.38 -18.35
CA GLY A 51 -7.39 17.27 -18.41
C GLY A 51 -7.03 16.02 -17.58
N PRO A 52 -5.85 15.40 -17.75
CA PRO A 52 -5.48 14.18 -17.03
C PRO A 52 -5.48 14.33 -15.50
N LEU A 53 -4.93 15.44 -14.99
CA LEU A 53 -4.86 15.72 -13.56
C LEU A 53 -6.24 16.04 -12.98
N ARG A 54 -7.09 16.73 -13.76
CA ARG A 54 -8.46 17.01 -13.36
C ARG A 54 -9.28 15.71 -13.23
N THR A 55 -9.12 14.76 -14.14
CA THR A 55 -9.83 13.47 -14.10
C THR A 55 -9.42 12.67 -12.86
N PHE A 56 -8.13 12.50 -12.61
CA PHE A 56 -7.62 11.74 -11.47
C PHE A 56 -8.04 12.34 -10.11
N VAL A 57 -7.96 13.67 -9.97
CA VAL A 57 -8.33 14.38 -8.72
C VAL A 57 -9.86 14.45 -8.53
N ALA A 58 -10.62 14.41 -9.62
CA ALA A 58 -12.08 14.42 -9.60
C ALA A 58 -12.71 13.06 -9.30
N GLU A 59 -11.93 11.99 -9.43
CA GLU A 59 -12.39 10.63 -9.28
C GLU A 59 -12.80 10.38 -7.83
N SER A 60 -14.07 10.05 -7.63
CA SER A 60 -14.57 9.64 -6.33
C SER A 60 -14.17 8.18 -6.11
N ILE A 61 -13.14 7.95 -5.29
CA ILE A 61 -12.82 6.61 -4.81
C ILE A 61 -13.90 6.21 -3.81
N SER A 62 -14.92 5.50 -4.27
CA SER A 62 -15.96 4.92 -3.42
C SER A 62 -15.42 3.65 -2.76
N ILE A 63 -14.73 3.80 -1.63
CA ILE A 63 -14.24 2.68 -0.80
C ILE A 63 -15.40 1.87 -0.19
N THR A 64 -16.60 2.44 -0.16
CA THR A 64 -17.84 1.83 0.35
C THR A 64 -18.57 0.96 -0.69
N SER A 65 -18.02 0.82 -1.91
CA SER A 65 -18.57 -0.08 -2.93
C SER A 65 -17.80 -1.40 -3.03
N THR A 66 -16.90 -1.67 -2.09
CA THR A 66 -16.38 -3.01 -1.85
C THR A 66 -17.50 -3.81 -1.20
N ASP A 67 -17.89 -4.94 -1.81
CA ASP A 67 -18.94 -5.81 -1.30
C ASP A 67 -18.72 -6.09 0.19
N GLU A 68 -19.74 -5.76 1.00
CA GLU A 68 -19.74 -5.95 2.46
C GLU A 68 -19.62 -7.44 2.85
N SER A 69 -19.71 -8.34 1.87
CA SER A 69 -19.54 -9.78 1.99
C SER A 69 -18.09 -10.25 2.20
N ASP A 70 -17.08 -9.41 1.94
CA ASP A 70 -15.66 -9.80 2.05
C ASP A 70 -15.01 -9.47 3.41
N ILE A 71 -15.79 -9.00 4.39
CA ILE A 71 -15.31 -8.74 5.75
C ILE A 71 -15.70 -9.90 6.67
N PRO A 72 -14.79 -10.85 6.98
CA PRO A 72 -15.08 -11.91 7.94
C PRO A 72 -15.18 -11.30 9.36
N GLY A 73 -16.41 -11.03 9.81
CA GLY A 73 -16.70 -10.58 11.19
C GLY A 73 -17.82 -9.55 11.38
N SER A 74 -18.56 -9.14 10.34
CA SER A 74 -19.73 -8.26 10.51
C SER A 74 -20.99 -9.09 10.83
N GLU A 75 -21.19 -9.44 12.10
CA GLU A 75 -22.51 -9.90 12.57
C GLU A 75 -23.43 -8.69 12.81
N ALA A 76 -24.12 -8.23 11.77
CA ALA A 76 -25.38 -7.49 11.88
C ALA A 76 -26.15 -7.48 10.54
N ASP A 77 -27.40 -7.92 10.61
CA ASP A 77 -28.48 -7.79 9.61
C ASP A 77 -28.41 -8.61 8.31
N LEU A 78 -28.83 -9.87 8.46
CA LEU A 78 -29.54 -10.61 7.43
C LEU A 78 -30.91 -9.96 7.18
N GLU A 79 -31.12 -9.29 6.05
CA GLU A 79 -32.43 -9.21 5.39
C GLU A 79 -32.29 -8.79 3.90
N GLU A 80 -32.44 -9.79 3.03
CA GLU A 80 -33.10 -9.75 1.71
C GLU A 80 -32.55 -8.79 0.63
N SER A 81 -31.72 -9.34 -0.27
CA SER A 81 -31.85 -9.09 -1.71
C SER A 81 -31.27 -10.24 -2.53
N GLU A 82 -32.12 -11.20 -2.89
CA GLU A 82 -31.89 -12.11 -4.01
C GLU A 82 -31.92 -11.31 -5.33
N THR A 83 -30.75 -10.97 -5.87
CA THR A 83 -30.62 -10.62 -7.30
C THR A 83 -29.33 -11.19 -7.88
N ALA A 84 -29.46 -12.38 -8.46
CA ALA A 84 -28.62 -12.95 -9.52
C ALA A 84 -27.12 -12.61 -9.46
N ASP A 85 -26.38 -13.39 -8.68
CA ASP A 85 -24.92 -13.55 -8.81
C ASP A 85 -24.59 -14.03 -10.23
N GLU A 86 -24.12 -13.12 -11.09
CA GLU A 86 -23.14 -13.52 -12.10
C GLU A 86 -21.83 -13.75 -11.35
N GLU A 87 -21.64 -15.00 -10.90
CA GLU A 87 -20.43 -15.51 -10.27
C GLU A 87 -19.25 -15.22 -11.22
N TYR A 88 -18.51 -14.15 -10.94
CA TYR A 88 -17.22 -13.88 -11.58
C TYR A 88 -16.27 -14.99 -11.14
N GLU A 89 -16.28 -16.14 -11.82
CA GLU A 89 -15.27 -17.17 -11.60
C GLU A 89 -13.90 -16.60 -12.01
N ALA A 90 -13.15 -16.10 -11.03
CA ALA A 90 -11.77 -15.70 -11.25
C ALA A 90 -10.98 -16.93 -11.75
N GLU A 91 -10.40 -16.82 -12.97
CA GLU A 91 -9.54 -17.85 -13.54
C GLU A 91 -8.22 -17.95 -12.74
N THR A 92 -8.26 -18.60 -11.57
CA THR A 92 -7.10 -18.86 -10.74
C THR A 92 -6.35 -20.11 -11.20
N LEU A 93 -5.06 -20.21 -10.89
CA LEU A 93 -4.27 -21.42 -11.16
C LEU A 93 -4.87 -22.67 -10.48
N GLY A 94 -5.58 -22.53 -9.35
CA GLY A 94 -6.25 -23.65 -8.67
C GLY A 94 -7.41 -24.24 -9.46
N ALA A 95 -8.17 -23.40 -10.17
CA ALA A 95 -9.29 -23.83 -11.01
C ALA A 95 -8.83 -24.71 -12.18
N GLU A 96 -7.64 -24.46 -12.75
CA GLU A 96 -7.06 -25.27 -13.82
C GLU A 96 -6.74 -26.71 -13.38
N TYR A 97 -6.41 -26.91 -12.11
CA TYR A 97 -6.12 -28.23 -11.52
C TYR A 97 -7.33 -28.88 -10.83
N GLY A 98 -8.53 -28.31 -10.98
CA GLY A 98 -9.77 -28.87 -10.44
C GLY A 98 -10.00 -28.63 -8.94
N TYR A 99 -9.24 -27.73 -8.33
CA TYR A 99 -9.43 -27.31 -6.93
C TYR A 99 -10.11 -25.94 -6.89
N LYS A 100 -11.40 -25.93 -6.55
CA LYS A 100 -12.11 -24.69 -6.18
C LYS A 100 -11.67 -24.29 -4.77
N VAL A 101 -10.63 -23.48 -4.67
CA VAL A 101 -10.24 -22.83 -3.42
C VAL A 101 -11.01 -21.54 -3.33
N ASP A 102 -11.77 -21.39 -2.25
CA ASP A 102 -12.46 -20.15 -1.92
C ASP A 102 -11.46 -18.98 -1.83
N GLU A 103 -11.79 -17.86 -2.49
CA GLU A 103 -10.88 -16.72 -2.63
C GLU A 103 -10.50 -16.13 -1.26
N THR A 104 -11.48 -16.02 -0.36
CA THR A 104 -11.30 -15.56 1.01
C THR A 104 -10.36 -16.49 1.77
N THR A 105 -10.52 -17.80 1.65
CA THR A 105 -9.64 -18.78 2.30
C THR A 105 -8.20 -18.64 1.81
N PHE A 106 -7.99 -18.52 0.49
CA PHE A 106 -6.64 -18.31 -0.06
C PHE A 106 -6.03 -16.99 0.41
N MET A 107 -6.80 -15.91 0.41
CA MET A 107 -6.39 -14.59 0.88
C MET A 107 -5.96 -14.63 2.35
N VAL A 108 -6.78 -15.19 3.23
CA VAL A 108 -6.47 -15.30 4.67
C VAL A 108 -5.21 -16.11 4.91
N VAL A 109 -5.09 -17.29 4.27
CA VAL A 109 -3.92 -18.17 4.44
C VAL A 109 -2.64 -17.51 3.96
N THR A 110 -2.68 -16.90 2.77
CA THR A 110 -1.49 -16.24 2.20
C THR A 110 -1.13 -14.97 2.96
N THR A 111 -2.09 -14.26 3.51
CA THR A 111 -1.87 -13.10 4.38
C THR A 111 -1.16 -13.51 5.68
N ILE A 112 -1.62 -14.59 6.32
CA ILE A 112 -0.94 -15.14 7.51
C ILE A 112 0.51 -15.53 7.16
N LEU A 113 0.71 -16.19 6.02
CA LEU A 113 2.04 -16.58 5.56
C LEU A 113 2.93 -15.37 5.28
N TYR A 114 2.35 -14.30 4.71
CA TYR A 114 3.03 -13.03 4.49
C TYR A 114 3.47 -12.37 5.79
N PHE A 115 2.59 -12.28 6.79
CA PHE A 115 2.95 -11.73 8.11
C PHE A 115 4.04 -12.56 8.78
N ALA A 116 3.92 -13.89 8.73
CA ALA A 116 4.94 -14.78 9.28
C ALA A 116 6.28 -14.64 8.54
N GLY A 117 6.25 -14.54 7.21
CA GLY A 117 7.43 -14.34 6.37
C GLY A 117 8.09 -12.99 6.60
N GLY A 118 7.29 -11.92 6.68
CA GLY A 118 7.77 -10.56 6.99
C GLY A 118 8.37 -10.48 8.39
N TRP A 119 7.79 -11.15 9.38
CA TRP A 119 8.38 -11.27 10.71
C TRP A 119 9.70 -12.06 10.70
N ALA A 120 9.78 -13.13 9.90
CA ALA A 120 10.97 -13.99 9.85
C ALA A 120 12.14 -13.38 9.07
N ALA A 121 11.88 -12.69 7.96
CA ALA A 121 12.86 -12.26 6.96
C ALA A 121 12.87 -10.75 6.67
N GLY A 122 11.98 -9.98 7.29
CA GLY A 122 11.78 -8.55 6.99
C GLY A 122 10.74 -8.33 5.89
N PHE A 123 9.89 -7.32 6.10
CA PHE A 123 8.84 -6.94 5.17
C PHE A 123 9.38 -6.40 3.84
N LEU A 124 10.59 -5.85 3.81
CA LEU A 124 11.23 -5.36 2.59
C LEU A 124 11.39 -6.47 1.54
N PHE A 125 11.77 -7.68 1.97
CA PHE A 125 11.98 -8.82 1.08
C PHE A 125 10.72 -9.66 0.91
N ALA A 126 9.90 -9.80 1.96
CA ALA A 126 8.67 -10.58 1.90
C ALA A 126 7.63 -9.98 0.94
N THR A 127 7.52 -8.65 0.88
CA THR A 127 6.48 -7.96 0.10
C THR A 127 6.58 -8.15 -1.42
N PRO A 128 7.74 -7.91 -2.08
CA PRO A 128 7.84 -8.17 -3.52
C PRO A 128 7.61 -9.65 -3.87
N ILE A 129 8.06 -10.57 -3.02
CA ILE A 129 7.82 -12.01 -3.21
C ILE A 129 6.33 -12.32 -3.10
N TYR A 130 5.65 -11.78 -2.08
CA TYR A 130 4.22 -11.94 -1.89
C TYR A 130 3.42 -11.37 -3.07
N ILE A 131 3.73 -10.16 -3.53
CA ILE A 131 3.05 -9.54 -4.67
C ILE A 131 3.22 -10.40 -5.93
N LEU A 132 4.44 -10.87 -6.22
CA LEU A 132 4.69 -11.72 -7.37
C LEU A 132 3.95 -13.07 -7.25
N GLY A 133 3.97 -13.71 -6.09
CA GLY A 133 3.26 -14.97 -5.86
C GLY A 133 1.75 -14.83 -5.97
N TYR A 134 1.19 -13.79 -5.36
CA TYR A 134 -0.25 -13.50 -5.37
C TYR A 134 -0.72 -13.16 -6.78
N THR A 135 -0.06 -12.24 -7.47
CA THR A 135 -0.46 -11.86 -8.84
C THR A 135 -0.27 -13.00 -9.85
N LEU A 136 0.69 -13.91 -9.63
CA LEU A 136 0.85 -15.12 -10.43
C LEU A 136 -0.32 -16.08 -10.23
N TRP A 137 -0.81 -16.24 -9.00
CA TRP A 137 -1.99 -17.07 -8.69
C TRP A 137 -3.25 -16.63 -9.45
N PHE A 138 -3.45 -15.32 -9.55
CA PHE A 138 -4.56 -14.69 -10.27
C PHE A 138 -4.26 -14.40 -11.76
N ARG A 139 -3.20 -15.00 -12.32
CA ARG A 139 -2.83 -14.89 -13.75
C ARG A 139 -2.77 -13.45 -14.28
N THR A 140 -2.37 -12.52 -13.41
CA THR A 140 -2.22 -11.11 -13.77
C THR A 140 -1.07 -10.94 -14.76
N SER A 141 -1.12 -9.91 -15.61
CA SER A 141 -0.04 -9.66 -16.57
C SER A 141 1.31 -9.50 -15.86
N PRO A 142 2.39 -10.14 -16.34
CA PRO A 142 3.68 -10.13 -15.65
C PRO A 142 4.28 -8.73 -15.54
N VAL A 143 3.92 -7.83 -16.47
CA VAL A 143 4.32 -6.43 -16.43
C VAL A 143 3.69 -5.71 -15.24
N THR A 144 2.38 -5.91 -15.03
CA THR A 144 1.66 -5.35 -13.88
C THR A 144 2.22 -5.90 -12.57
N SER A 145 2.48 -7.21 -12.49
CA SER A 145 3.07 -7.85 -11.31
C SER A 145 4.43 -7.27 -10.93
N VAL A 146 5.34 -7.13 -11.89
CA VAL A 146 6.67 -6.56 -11.63
C VAL A 146 6.58 -5.08 -11.26
N LEU A 147 5.71 -4.32 -11.91
CA LEU A 147 5.50 -2.90 -11.59
C LEU A 147 4.95 -2.72 -10.17
N LEU A 148 3.97 -3.54 -9.77
CA LEU A 148 3.43 -3.52 -8.41
C LEU A 148 4.48 -3.95 -7.38
N ALA A 149 5.30 -4.95 -7.68
CA ALA A 149 6.36 -5.39 -6.79
C ALA A 149 7.42 -4.28 -6.58
N ILE A 150 7.84 -3.61 -7.66
CA ILE A 150 8.76 -2.46 -7.58
C ILE A 150 8.12 -1.33 -6.77
N LEU A 151 6.87 -1.00 -7.04
CA LEU A 151 6.15 0.06 -6.34
C LEU A 151 5.99 -0.25 -4.85
N GLY A 152 5.63 -1.49 -4.49
CA GLY A 152 5.51 -1.94 -3.12
C GLY A 152 6.84 -1.88 -2.37
N THR A 153 7.92 -2.36 -2.98
CA THR A 153 9.28 -2.25 -2.42
C THR A 153 9.68 -0.79 -2.23
N PHE A 154 9.39 0.08 -3.21
CA PHE A 154 9.67 1.51 -3.11
C PHE A 154 8.93 2.16 -1.93
N VAL A 155 7.65 1.83 -1.75
CA VAL A 155 6.85 2.30 -0.61
C VAL A 155 7.48 1.86 0.72
N ILE A 156 7.85 0.59 0.87
CA ILE A 156 8.49 0.09 2.11
C ILE A 156 9.83 0.77 2.34
N TYR A 157 10.61 0.99 1.30
CA TYR A 157 11.87 1.72 1.39
C TYR A 157 11.66 3.17 1.88
N LEU A 158 10.60 3.85 1.43
CA LEU A 158 10.22 5.16 1.97
C LEU A 158 9.85 5.07 3.45
N PHE A 159 9.13 4.04 3.87
CA PHE A 159 8.85 3.81 5.29
C PHE A 159 10.12 3.61 6.12
N MET A 160 11.09 2.84 5.62
CA MET A 160 12.38 2.69 6.30
C MET A 160 13.14 4.02 6.39
N THR A 161 13.18 4.78 5.28
CA THR A 161 13.96 6.02 5.18
C THR A 161 13.37 7.15 6.02
N TYR A 162 12.04 7.32 5.98
CA TYR A 162 11.37 8.47 6.59
C TYR A 162 10.74 8.13 7.94
N LEU A 163 10.25 6.91 8.15
CA LEU A 163 9.64 6.52 9.42
C LEU A 163 10.61 5.73 10.32
N VAL A 164 11.84 5.49 9.86
CA VAL A 164 12.90 4.79 10.62
C VAL A 164 12.40 3.44 11.14
N LEU A 165 11.50 2.80 10.39
CA LEU A 165 10.94 1.50 10.72
C LEU A 165 11.88 0.40 10.18
N PRO A 166 12.35 -0.54 11.02
CA PRO A 166 13.32 -1.57 10.61
C PRO A 166 12.63 -2.72 9.85
N PHE A 167 12.13 -2.43 8.65
CA PHE A 167 11.42 -3.42 7.81
C PHE A 167 12.34 -4.34 7.02
N ASP A 168 13.65 -4.12 7.04
CA ASP A 168 14.70 -4.98 6.48
C ASP A 168 15.15 -6.10 7.42
N GLN A 169 14.82 -5.99 8.72
CA GLN A 169 15.25 -6.94 9.73
C GLN A 169 14.18 -8.02 9.95
N GLY A 170 14.55 -9.26 9.70
CA GLY A 170 13.79 -10.43 10.13
C GLY A 170 14.26 -10.91 11.51
N HIS A 171 13.34 -11.45 12.30
CA HIS A 171 13.70 -12.00 13.61
C HIS A 171 14.51 -13.30 13.52
N ILE A 172 14.40 -14.03 12.39
CA ILE A 172 15.06 -15.32 12.16
C ILE A 172 16.17 -15.19 11.12
N PHE A 173 15.91 -14.47 10.03
CA PHE A 173 16.84 -14.24 8.92
C PHE A 173 17.11 -12.75 8.79
N ASP A 174 18.37 -12.37 9.00
CA ASP A 174 18.81 -10.99 8.83
C ASP A 174 19.37 -10.80 7.41
N PHE A 175 18.55 -10.20 6.55
CA PHE A 175 18.93 -9.85 5.17
C PHE A 175 19.37 -8.39 5.04
N SER A 176 19.45 -7.63 6.13
CA SER A 176 19.99 -6.26 6.14
C SER A 176 21.40 -6.14 5.50
N PRO A 177 22.30 -7.14 5.58
CA PRO A 177 23.61 -7.04 4.92
C PRO A 177 23.55 -7.11 3.39
N LEU A 178 22.44 -7.59 2.80
CA LEU A 178 22.26 -7.68 1.35
C LEU A 178 21.72 -6.39 0.73
N LEU A 179 21.12 -5.53 1.56
CA LEU A 179 20.54 -4.25 1.15
C LEU A 179 21.57 -3.30 0.51
N PRO A 180 22.77 -3.06 1.09
CA PRO A 180 23.79 -2.23 0.43
C PRO A 180 24.21 -2.79 -0.93
N LEU A 181 24.37 -4.12 -1.07
CA LEU A 181 24.74 -4.75 -2.34
C LEU A 181 23.70 -4.57 -3.46
N LEU A 182 22.43 -4.36 -3.10
CA LEU A 182 21.32 -4.22 -4.05
C LEU A 182 21.08 -2.75 -4.45
N VAL A 183 21.43 -1.80 -3.58
CA VAL A 183 21.19 -0.35 -3.77
C VAL A 183 22.47 0.41 -4.21
N GLU A 184 23.66 0.02 -3.72
CA GLU A 184 24.94 0.60 -4.15
C GLU A 184 25.23 0.57 -5.67
N PRO A 185 24.83 -0.45 -6.45
CA PRO A 185 25.03 -0.40 -7.90
C PRO A 185 24.21 0.69 -8.60
N ILE A 186 23.20 1.28 -7.93
CA ILE A 186 22.36 2.38 -8.45
C ILE A 186 22.92 3.73 -7.98
N THR A 187 23.44 3.81 -6.76
CA THR A 187 24.10 5.01 -6.22
C THR A 187 25.61 4.89 -6.41
N GLY A 188 26.09 5.12 -7.64
CA GLY A 188 27.52 5.10 -7.92
C GLY A 188 28.33 6.05 -7.01
N GLY A 189 29.10 5.46 -6.09
CA GLY A 189 30.44 5.92 -5.70
C GLY A 189 30.58 6.89 -4.53
N GLY A 190 31.27 6.41 -3.48
CA GLY A 190 32.08 7.18 -2.51
C GLY A 190 31.28 7.79 -1.37
N VAL A 191 31.53 7.51 -0.09
CA VAL A 191 32.77 7.16 0.63
C VAL A 191 32.40 6.21 1.77
#